data_AF-A0A815HBB5-F1
#
_entry.id   AF-A0A815HBB5-F1
#
_cell.length_a   1.000
_cell.length_b   1.000
_cell.length_c   1.000
_cell.angle_alpha   90.00
_cell.angle_beta   90.00
_cell.angle_gamma   90.00
#
_symmetry.space_group_name_H-M   'P 1'
#
loop_
_entity.id
_entity.type
_entity.pdbx_description
1 polymer ?
#
loop_
_entity_poly.entity_id
_entity_poly.type
_entity_poly.pdbx_seq_one_letter_code
_entity_poly.pdbx_strand_id
1 'polypeptide(L)'
;MISFDVDSLYTNVPVNEAINITLDMLYKRSSPPPIPFNRSQLKQLLELAVCNIPFRFLQKTYIQCDGVAMGSPLGPILADIFITNLETKLNKFSTNKCDDI
;
A
#
# COMPACT_ATOMS: atom_id res chain seq x y z
N MET A 1 -26.17 -5.73 -11.05
CA MET A 1 -25.17 -5.35 -10.03
C MET A 1 -24.22 -6.51 -9.88
N ILE A 2 -22.91 -6.26 -10.00
CA ILE A 2 -21.87 -7.28 -9.86
C ILE A 2 -20.95 -6.80 -8.73
N SER A 3 -20.62 -7.67 -7.79
CA SER A 3 -19.68 -7.42 -6.69
C SER A 3 -18.39 -8.17 -6.93
N PHE A 4 -17.26 -7.54 -6.65
CA PHE A 4 -15.94 -8.15 -6.69
C PHE A 4 -15.39 -8.22 -5.27
N ASP A 5 -14.72 -9.32 -4.95
CA ASP A 5 -14.04 -9.52 -3.66
C ASP A 5 -12.54 -9.70 -3.89
N VAL A 6 -11.74 -9.21 -2.95
CA VAL A 6 -10.27 -9.31 -3.02
C VAL A 6 -9.82 -10.46 -2.15
N ASP A 7 -9.34 -11.53 -2.79
CA ASP A 7 -8.77 -12.64 -2.05
C ASP A 7 -7.43 -12.25 -1.42
N SER A 8 -7.29 -12.54 -0.13
CA SER A 8 -6.02 -12.49 0.59
C SER A 8 -5.31 -11.12 0.47
N LEU A 9 -6.07 -10.03 0.68
CA LEU A 9 -5.63 -8.64 0.51
C LEU A 9 -4.23 -8.37 1.10
N TYR A 10 -4.03 -8.63 2.39
CA TYR A 10 -2.78 -8.29 3.07
C TYR A 10 -1.57 -9.01 2.48
N THR A 11 -1.68 -10.29 2.15
CA THR A 11 -0.56 -11.05 1.58
C THR A 11 -0.28 -10.71 0.12
N ASN A 12 -1.27 -10.14 -0.59
CA ASN A 12 -1.18 -9.80 -2.01
C ASN A 12 -0.83 -8.33 -2.29
N VAL A 13 -0.71 -7.48 -1.26
CA VAL A 13 -0.31 -6.08 -1.43
C VAL A 13 1.22 -5.99 -1.57
N PRO A 14 1.75 -5.55 -2.73
CA PRO A 14 3.19 -5.34 -2.90
C PRO A 14 3.66 -4.16 -2.03
N VAL A 15 4.36 -4.48 -0.93
CA VAL A 15 4.74 -3.49 0.11
C VAL A 15 5.55 -2.32 -0.47
N ASN A 16 6.50 -2.61 -1.35
CA ASN A 16 7.33 -1.57 -1.98
C ASN A 16 6.51 -0.62 -2.86
N GLU A 17 5.52 -1.14 -3.59
CA GLU A 17 4.64 -0.29 -4.40
C GLU A 17 3.75 0.56 -3.50
N ALA A 18 3.16 -0.04 -2.46
CA ALA A 18 2.32 0.68 -1.50
C ALA A 18 3.07 1.83 -0.80
N ILE A 19 4.34 1.61 -0.41
CA ILE A 19 5.20 2.66 0.15
C ILE A 19 5.41 3.78 -0.86
N ASN A 20 5.73 3.47 -2.11
CA ASN A 20 5.95 4.49 -3.14
C ASN A 20 4.69 5.30 -3.43
N ILE A 21 3.53 4.64 -3.54
CA ILE A 21 2.22 5.30 -3.71
C ILE A 21 1.95 6.25 -2.54
N THR A 22 2.20 5.80 -1.31
CA THR A 22 2.02 6.61 -0.10
C THR A 22 2.89 7.87 -0.16
N LEU A 23 4.17 7.74 -0.52
CA LEU A 23 5.08 8.87 -0.67
C LEU A 23 4.63 9.83 -1.78
N ASP A 24 4.14 9.30 -2.90
CA ASP A 24 3.60 10.12 -3.99
C ASP A 24 2.38 10.91 -3.54
N MET A 25 1.44 10.29 -2.83
CA MET A 25 0.25 10.96 -2.33
C MET A 25 0.59 12.07 -1.32
N LEU A 26 1.58 11.86 -0.45
CA LEU A 26 1.98 12.83 0.57
C LEU A 26 2.74 14.04 -0.01
N TYR A 27 3.71 13.80 -0.90
CA TYR A 27 4.61 14.84 -1.39
C TYR A 27 4.20 15.48 -2.72
N LYS A 28 3.31 14.85 -3.51
CA LYS A 28 2.80 15.45 -4.77
C LYS A 28 1.65 16.44 -4.52
N ARG A 29 1.14 16.52 -3.29
CA ARG A 29 0.04 17.42 -2.93
C ARG A 29 0.52 18.88 -2.95
N SER A 30 -0.27 19.77 -3.55
CA SER A 30 0.05 21.21 -3.63
C SER A 30 0.19 21.89 -2.27
N SER A 31 -0.44 21.32 -1.24
CA SER A 31 -0.26 21.70 0.17
C SER A 31 0.11 20.43 0.95
N PRO A 32 1.41 20.10 1.05
CA PRO A 32 1.84 18.94 1.81
C PRO A 32 1.55 19.17 3.30
N PRO A 33 1.15 18.13 4.04
CA PRO A 33 1.04 18.23 5.48
C PRO A 33 2.41 18.59 6.08
N PRO A 34 2.46 19.27 7.24
CA PRO A 34 3.72 19.61 7.89
C PRO A 34 4.34 18.35 8.50
N ILE A 35 4.99 17.54 7.65
CA ILE A 35 5.74 16.35 8.06
C ILE A 35 7.17 16.80 8.35
N PRO A 36 7.76 16.45 9.51
CA PRO A 36 9.12 16.84 9.87
C PRO A 36 10.21 16.06 9.10
N PHE A 37 9.82 15.18 8.17
CA PHE A 37 10.70 14.26 7.45
C PHE A 37 10.72 14.57 5.96
N ASN A 38 11.89 14.45 5.35
CA ASN A 38 12.04 14.45 3.90
C ASN A 38 11.52 13.14 3.30
N ARG A 39 11.16 13.15 2.02
CA ARG A 39 10.63 11.97 1.31
C ARG A 39 11.51 10.72 1.47
N SER A 40 12.83 10.88 1.37
CA SER A 40 13.77 9.77 1.54
C SER A 40 13.81 9.24 2.98
N GLN A 41 13.68 10.11 3.98
CA GLN A 41 13.67 9.71 5.39
C GLN A 41 12.38 8.94 5.71
N LEU A 42 11.24 9.45 5.26
CA LEU A 42 9.96 8.77 5.45
C LEU A 42 9.93 7.41 4.76
N LYS A 43 10.52 7.31 3.54
CA LYS A 43 10.68 6.03 2.84
C LYS A 43 11.43 5.00 3.69
N GLN A 44 12.60 5.37 4.21
CA GLN A 44 13.41 4.49 5.04
C GLN A 44 12.68 4.05 6.31
N LEU A 45 11.94 4.96 6.95
CA LEU A 45 11.13 4.64 8.13
C LEU A 45 10.02 3.63 7.82
N LEU A 46 9.34 3.79 6.68
CA LEU A 46 8.30 2.86 6.24
C LEU A 46 8.87 1.50 5.86
N GLU A 47 10.01 1.46 5.15
CA GLU A 47 10.71 0.22 4.83
C GLU A 47 11.12 -0.53 6.09
N LEU A 48 11.65 0.17 7.10
CA LEU A 48 12.00 -0.44 8.39
C LEU A 48 10.78 -0.98 9.15
N ALA A 49 9.65 -0.27 9.07
CA ALA A 49 8.45 -0.61 9.84
C ALA A 49 7.63 -1.75 9.22
N VAL A 50 7.68 -1.93 7.91
CA VAL A 50 6.74 -2.80 7.18
C VAL A 50 7.42 -3.91 6.38
N CYS A 51 8.68 -3.75 5.96
CA CYS A 51 9.39 -4.78 5.22
C CYS A 51 10.06 -5.79 6.17
N ASN A 52 10.13 -7.06 5.75
CA ASN A 52 10.85 -8.13 6.44
C ASN A 52 10.44 -8.30 7.92
N ILE A 53 9.13 -8.23 8.21
CA ILE A 53 8.62 -8.33 9.57
C ILE A 53 8.88 -9.75 10.11
N PRO A 54 9.62 -9.89 11.24
CA PRO A 54 9.81 -11.17 11.87
C PRO A 54 8.55 -11.57 12.65
N PHE A 55 8.12 -12.81 12.50
CA PHE A 55 7.05 -13.40 13.31
C PHE A 55 7.43 -14.79 13.80
N ARG A 56 6.79 -15.23 14.89
CA ARG A 56 7.08 -16.53 15.50
C ARG A 56 5.89 -17.46 15.33
N PHE A 57 6.16 -18.66 14.81
CA PHE A 57 5.16 -19.72 14.69
C PHE A 57 5.78 -21.06 15.08
N LEU A 58 5.11 -21.80 15.98
CA LEU A 58 5.61 -23.08 16.51
C LEU A 58 7.07 -23.03 16.98
N GLN A 59 7.39 -22.01 17.78
CA GLN A 59 8.72 -21.72 18.32
C GLN A 59 9.81 -21.37 17.29
N LYS A 60 9.53 -21.43 15.98
CA LYS A 60 10.41 -21.00 14.90
C LYS A 60 10.14 -19.56 14.51
N THR A 61 11.19 -18.83 14.15
CA THR A 61 11.09 -17.46 13.65
C THR A 61 11.09 -17.48 12.14
N TYR A 62 10.17 -16.74 11.54
CA TYR A 62 10.04 -16.55 10.10
C TYR A 62 10.10 -15.07 9.80
N ILE A 63 10.42 -14.74 8.55
CA ILE A 63 10.40 -13.38 8.04
C ILE A 63 9.30 -13.33 6.99
N GLN A 64 8.40 -12.36 7.12
CA GLN A 64 7.45 -12.06 6.06
C GLN A 64 8.16 -11.24 4.98
N CYS A 65 8.49 -11.90 3.88
CA CYS A 65 9.23 -11.30 2.76
C CYS A 65 8.33 -10.50 1.80
N ASP A 66 7.05 -10.89 1.70
CA ASP A 66 6.09 -10.27 0.78
C ASP A 66 4.72 -10.14 1.44
N GLY A 67 3.94 -9.20 0.92
CA GLY A 67 2.69 -8.78 1.52
C GLY A 67 2.89 -7.97 2.79
N VAL A 68 1.83 -7.28 3.17
CA VAL A 68 1.74 -6.53 4.41
C VAL A 68 1.47 -7.51 5.57
N ALA A 69 2.24 -7.39 6.66
CA ALA A 69 2.03 -8.27 7.81
C ALA A 69 0.69 -7.99 8.50
N MET A 70 -0.13 -9.03 8.61
CA MET A 70 -1.36 -8.99 9.39
C MET A 70 -1.03 -8.73 10.86
N GLY A 71 -1.73 -7.78 11.47
CA GLY A 71 -1.45 -7.32 12.84
C GLY A 71 -0.42 -6.19 12.93
N SER A 72 0.23 -5.80 11.82
CA SER A 72 1.01 -4.56 11.78
C SER A 72 0.06 -3.35 11.90
N PRO A 73 0.35 -2.37 12.76
CA PRO A 73 -0.49 -1.17 12.90
C PRO A 73 -0.56 -0.34 11.60
N LEU A 74 0.49 -0.41 10.77
CA LEU A 74 0.53 0.26 9.47
C LEU A 74 -0.11 -0.56 8.36
N GLY A 75 -0.40 -1.83 8.63
CA GLY A 75 -0.83 -2.76 7.59
C GLY A 75 -2.17 -2.39 6.94
N PRO A 76 -3.23 -2.14 7.72
CA PRO A 76 -4.53 -1.74 7.16
C PRO A 76 -4.44 -0.45 6.32
N ILE A 77 -3.64 0.51 6.77
CA ILE A 77 -3.48 1.81 6.09
C ILE A 77 -2.79 1.63 4.72
N LEU A 78 -1.72 0.84 4.66
CA LEU A 78 -1.02 0.60 3.39
C LEU A 78 -1.87 -0.21 2.40
N ALA A 79 -2.64 -1.18 2.90
CA ALA A 79 -3.57 -1.94 2.06
C ALA A 79 -4.67 -1.04 1.48
N ASP A 80 -5.24 -0.16 2.31
CA ASP A 80 -6.28 0.79 1.90
C ASP A 80 -5.78 1.79 0.85
N ILE A 81 -4.58 2.35 1.05
CA ILE A 81 -3.94 3.24 0.07
C ILE A 81 -3.71 2.53 -1.26
N PHE A 82 -3.24 1.28 -1.22
CA PHE A 82 -3.01 0.48 -2.42
C PHE A 82 -4.30 0.22 -3.19
N ILE A 83 -5.36 -0.24 -2.51
CA ILE A 83 -6.67 -0.50 -3.12
C ILE A 83 -7.29 0.77 -3.68
N THR A 84 -7.27 1.88 -2.94
CA THR A 84 -7.78 3.18 -3.41
C THR A 84 -7.08 3.61 -4.73
N ASN A 85 -5.77 3.41 -4.81
CA ASN A 85 -5.01 3.70 -6.03
C ASN A 85 -5.38 2.75 -7.18
N LEU A 86 -5.62 1.47 -6.87
CA LEU A 86 -6.07 0.45 -7.83
C LEU A 86 -7.45 0.80 -8.40
N GLU A 87 -8.41 1.14 -7.55
CA GLU A 87 -9.75 1.60 -7.93
C GLU A 87 -9.69 2.86 -8.79
N THR A 88 -8.83 3.81 -8.43
CA THR A 88 -8.65 5.05 -9.23
C THR A 88 -8.10 4.74 -10.62
N LYS A 89 -7.18 3.78 -10.76
CA LYS A 89 -6.69 3.32 -12.06
C LYS A 89 -7.81 2.65 -12.85
N LEU A 90 -8.56 1.73 -12.23
CA LEU A 90 -9.68 1.01 -12.86
C LEU A 90 -10.79 1.96 -13.35
N ASN A 91 -11.16 2.98 -12.57
CA ASN A 91 -12.16 3.96 -12.95
C ASN A 91 -11.76 4.75 -14.20
N LYS A 92 -10.47 5.11 -14.35
CA LYS A 92 -9.97 5.78 -15.56
C LYS A 92 -10.07 4.91 -16.81
N PHE A 93 -9.93 3.59 -16.69
CA PHE A 93 -10.13 2.68 -17.81
C PHE A 93 -11.61 2.61 -18.24
N SER A 94 -12.54 2.75 -17.29
CA SER A 94 -13.98 2.77 -17.59
C SER A 94 -14.37 4.03 -18.37
N THR A 95 -13.83 5.20 -18.01
CA THR A 95 -14.15 6.47 -18.69
C THR A 95 -13.59 6.56 -20.11
N ASN A 96 -12.38 6.05 -20.34
CA ASN A 96 -11.75 6.07 -21.67
C ASN A 96 -12.42 5.15 -22.70
N LYS A 97 -13.39 4.32 -22.29
CA LYS A 97 -14.12 3.42 -23.18
C LYS A 97 -15.41 4.02 -23.74
N CYS A 98 -15.86 5.16 -23.19
CA CYS A 98 -17.07 5.87 -23.63
C CYS A 98 -16.79 6.93 -24.70
N ASP A 99 -15.53 7.25 -24.99
CA ASP A 99 -15.15 8.27 -25.99
C ASP A 99 -14.89 7.68 -27.40
N ASP A 100 -15.08 6.36 -27.58
CA ASP A 100 -14.86 5.63 -28.85
C ASP A 100 -16.16 5.09 -29.50
N ILE A 101 -17.34 5.64 -29.17
CA ILE A 101 -18.63 5.33 -29.85
C ILE A 101 -19.32 6.61 -30.31
#